data_AF-A0A401IPX8-F1
#
_entry.id   AF-A0A401IPX8-F1
#
_cell.length_a   1.000
_cell.length_b   1.000
_cell.length_c   1.000
_cell.angle_alpha   90.00
_cell.angle_beta   90.00
_cell.angle_gamma   90.00
#
_symmetry.space_group_name_H-M   'P 1'
#
loop_
_entity.id
_entity.type
_entity.pdbx_description
1 polymer ?
#
loop_
_entity_poly.entity_id
_entity_poly.type
_entity_poly.pdbx_seq_one_letter_code
_entity_poly.pdbx_strand_id
1 'polypeptide(L)' 'MCKAGAYQVYIQSNCNIGLVMHLLNHSSIVMTLAYLGLNQVSTEEMLDSIDFG' A
#
# COMPACT_ATOMS: atom_id res chain seq x y z
N MET A 1 -0.29 11.18 -11.35
CA MET A 1 -0.92 11.83 -10.17
C MET A 1 0.13 12.02 -9.08
N CYS A 2 0.08 13.09 -8.28
CA CYS A 2 1.07 13.37 -7.23
C CYS A 2 0.80 12.50 -5.98
N LYS A 3 1.86 12.14 -5.23
CA LYS A 3 1.76 11.33 -3.99
C LYS A 3 0.74 11.87 -2.98
N ALA A 4 0.72 13.18 -2.75
CA ALA A 4 -0.25 13.81 -1.84
C ALA A 4 -1.71 13.65 -2.33
N GLY A 5 -1.94 13.81 -3.64
CA GLY A 5 -3.28 13.60 -4.23
C GLY A 5 -3.72 12.14 -4.15
N ALA A 6 -2.80 11.20 -4.40
CA ALA A 6 -3.06 9.77 -4.26
C ALA A 6 -3.45 9.39 -2.82
N TYR A 7 -2.76 9.97 -1.83
CA TYR A 7 -3.06 9.75 -0.42
C TYR A 7 -4.41 10.36 -0.02
N GLN A 8 -4.77 11.53 -0.54
CA GLN A 8 -6.10 12.13 -0.32
C GLN A 8 -7.22 11.24 -0.87
N VAL A 9 -7.06 10.70 -2.09
CA VAL A 9 -8.02 9.76 -2.67
C VAL A 9 -8.10 8.48 -1.84
N TYR A 10 -6.97 7.96 -1.34
CA TYR A 10 -6.93 6.79 -0.47
C TYR A 10 -7.81 6.96 0.78
N ILE A 11 -7.67 8.08 1.49
CA ILE A 11 -8.47 8.38 2.70
C ILE A 11 -9.94 8.63 2.35
N GLN A 12 -10.22 9.44 1.32
CA GLN A 12 -11.59 9.77 0.91
C GLN A 12 -12.36 8.58 0.32
N SER A 13 -11.65 7.54 -0.14
CA SER A 13 -12.23 6.32 -0.71
C SER A 13 -12.26 5.16 0.28
N ASN A 14 -12.21 5.43 1.60
CA ASN A 14 -12.22 4.40 2.65
C ASN A 14 -11.08 3.37 2.50
N CYS A 15 -9.86 3.84 2.24
CA CYS A 15 -8.67 3.01 2.08
C CYS A 15 -8.70 2.03 0.89
N ASN A 16 -9.47 2.34 -0.16
CA ASN A 16 -9.53 1.52 -1.37
C ASN A 16 -8.22 1.61 -2.18
N ILE A 17 -7.29 0.70 -1.90
CA ILE A 17 -5.97 0.66 -2.54
C ILE A 17 -6.05 0.28 -4.02
N GLY A 18 -7.05 -0.50 -4.43
CA GLY A 18 -7.24 -0.90 -5.83
C GLY A 18 -7.62 0.27 -6.73
N LEU A 19 -8.48 1.17 -6.25
CA LEU A 19 -8.81 2.41 -6.94
C LEU A 19 -7.58 3.30 -7.12
N VAL A 20 -6.80 3.49 -6.05
CA VAL A 20 -5.58 4.31 -6.08
C VAL A 20 -4.52 3.69 -6.99
N MET A 21 -4.37 2.37 -6.99
CA MET A 21 -3.48 1.64 -7.90
C MET A 21 -3.85 1.89 -9.36
N HIS A 22 -5.14 1.81 -9.70
CA HIS A 22 -5.62 2.06 -11.06
C HIS A 22 -5.38 3.52 -11.48
N LEU A 23 -5.66 4.49 -10.59
CA LEU A 23 -5.42 5.92 -10.84
C LEU A 23 -3.93 6.28 -10.98
N LEU A 24 -3.05 5.55 -10.30
CA LEU A 24 -1.60 5.69 -10.43
C LEU A 24 -1.02 4.89 -11.60
N ASN A 25 -1.83 4.09 -12.29
CA ASN A 25 -1.41 3.17 -13.34
C ASN A 25 -0.28 2.22 -12.87
N HIS A 26 -0.37 1.78 -11.61
CA HIS A 26 0.57 0.82 -11.05
C HIS A 26 0.13 -0.60 -11.41
N SER A 27 1.10 -1.45 -11.73
CA SER A 27 0.88 -2.86 -12.02
C SER A 27 0.71 -3.73 -10.76
N SER A 28 0.99 -3.19 -9.57
CA SER A 28 0.93 -3.91 -8.31
C SER A 28 0.50 -3.03 -7.14
N ILE A 29 -0.24 -3.65 -6.21
CA ILE A 29 -0.64 -3.04 -4.94
C ILE A 29 0.60 -2.73 -4.09
N VAL A 30 1.64 -3.58 -4.14
CA VAL A 30 2.90 -3.38 -3.40
C VAL A 30 3.60 -2.09 -3.84
N MET A 31 3.66 -1.83 -5.15
CA MET A 31 4.19 -0.57 -5.67
C MET A 31 3.37 0.64 -5.17
N THR A 32 2.05 0.49 -5.09
CA THR A 32 1.16 1.55 -4.59
C THR A 32 1.38 1.80 -3.10
N LEU A 33 1.53 0.75 -2.29
CA LEU A 33 1.86 0.87 -0.87
C LEU A 33 3.23 1.51 -0.66
N ALA A 34 4.25 1.08 -1.39
CA ALA A 34 5.58 1.67 -1.36
C ALA A 34 5.58 3.15 -1.80
N TYR A 35 4.85 3.47 -2.87
CA TYR A 35 4.68 4.82 -3.34
C TYR A 35 4.02 5.72 -2.29
N LEU A 36 2.99 5.22 -1.59
CA LEU A 36 2.35 5.92 -0.48
C LEU A 36 3.21 5.94 0.80
N GLY A 37 4.27 5.15 0.89
CA GLY A 37 5.08 5.00 2.11
C GLY A 37 4.39 4.13 3.18
N LEU A 38 3.42 3.33 2.77
CA LEU A 38 2.71 2.33 3.58
C LEU A 38 3.35 0.94 3.41
N ASN A 39 4.58 0.87 2.90
CA ASN A 39 5.20 -0.42 2.60
C ASN A 39 5.33 -1.24 3.87
N GLN A 40 4.97 -2.50 3.71
CA GLN A 40 4.81 -3.46 4.78
C GLN A 40 6.16 -3.86 5.37
N VAL A 41 6.12 -4.15 6.67
CA VAL A 41 7.14 -4.91 7.41
C VAL A 41 7.59 -6.09 6.56
N SER A 42 8.90 -6.36 6.53
CA SER A 42 9.47 -7.40 5.68
C SER A 42 8.77 -8.74 5.96
N THR A 43 8.56 -9.58 4.94
CA THR A 43 7.96 -10.91 5.16
C THR A 43 8.72 -11.68 6.25
N GLU A 44 10.04 -11.53 6.29
CA GLU A 44 10.92 -12.08 7.34
C GLU A 44 10.58 -11.54 8.73
N GLU A 45 10.45 -10.22 8.91
CA GLU A 45 10.06 -9.60 10.18
C GLU A 45 8.64 -10.00 10.62
N MET A 46 7.74 -10.21 9.66
CA MET A 46 6.38 -10.66 9.95
C MET A 46 6.37 -12.15 10.33
N LEU A 47 7.17 -12.99 9.65
CA LEU A 47 7.34 -14.41 9.98
C LEU A 47 8.04 -14.60 11.32
N ASP A 48 9.03 -13.77 11.67
CA ASP A 48 9.71 -13.78 12.98
C ASP A 48 8.75 -13.48 14.14
N SER A 49 7.66 -12.73 13.87
CA SER A 49 6.64 -12.43 14.87
C SER A 49 5.58 -13.53 15.05
N ILE A 50 5.58 -14.54 14.17
CA ILE A 50 4.63 -15.66 14.23
C ILE A 50 5.25 -16.80 15.04
N ASP A 51 4.59 -17.16 16.15
CA ASP A 51 4.92 -18.37 16.88
C ASP A 51 4.28 -19.58 16.17
N PHE A 52 5.12 -20.44 15.59
CA PHE A 52 4.66 -21.59 14.80
C PHE A 52 4.31 -22.82 15.64
N GLY A 53 4.74 -22.89 16.91
CA GLY A 53 4.54 -24.05 17.78
C GLY A 53 5.38 -25.28 17.43
#